data_AF-U4V5T4-F1
#
_entry.id   AF-U4V5T4-F1
#
_cell.length_a   1.000
_cell.length_b   1.000
_cell.length_c   1.000
_cell.angle_alpha   90.00
_cell.angle_beta   90.00
_cell.angle_gamma   90.00
#
_symmetry.space_group_name_H-M   'P 1'
#
loop_
_entity.id
_entity.type
_entity.pdbx_description
1 polymer ?
#
loop_
_entity_poly.entity_id
_entity_poly.type
_entity_poly.pdbx_seq_one_letter_code
_entity_poly.pdbx_strand_id
1 'polypeptide(L)' 'MEYLTNAAAEFGASYITVSADLQNEPAHKVYLSMVFKRVAMGGAFFEYRPVPND' A
#
# COMPACT_ATOMS: atom_id res chain seq x y z
N MET A 1 -6.87 4.56 5.71
CA MET A 1 -6.38 3.18 5.86
C MET A 1 -7.50 2.21 6.19
N GLU A 2 -8.35 2.50 7.16
CA GLU A 2 -9.48 1.66 7.58
C GLU A 2 -10.35 1.12 6.42
N TYR A 3 -10.77 1.98 5.49
CA TYR A 3 -11.55 1.54 4.33
C TYR A 3 -10.82 0.48 3.48
N LEU A 4 -9.55 0.73 3.14
CA LEU A 4 -8.75 -0.16 2.30
C LEU A 4 -8.49 -1.50 3.00
N THR A 5 -8.22 -1.49 4.31
CA THR A 5 -8.00 -2.70 5.09
C THR A 5 -9.26 -3.53 5.26
N ASN A 6 -10.42 -2.89 5.45
CA ASN A 6 -11.71 -3.57 5.56
C ASN A 6 -12.09 -4.22 4.23
N ALA A 7 -11.94 -3.50 3.11
CA ALA A 7 -12.17 -4.08 1.79
C ALA A 7 -11.22 -5.26 1.52
N ALA A 8 -9.92 -5.12 1.81
CA ALA A 8 -8.96 -6.23 1.67
C ALA A 8 -9.37 -7.46 2.50
N ALA A 9 -9.83 -7.25 3.74
CA ALA A 9 -10.30 -8.32 4.60
C ALA A 9 -11.58 -9.01 4.06
N GLU A 10 -12.54 -8.23 3.55
CA GLU A 10 -13.78 -8.75 2.94
C GLU A 10 -13.50 -9.70 1.77
N PHE A 11 -12.47 -9.38 0.98
CA PHE A 11 -12.06 -10.20 -0.17
C PHE A 11 -10.98 -11.26 0.16
N GLY A 12 -10.60 -11.42 1.43
CA GLY A 12 -9.55 -12.37 1.84
C GLY A 12 -8.17 -12.06 1.24
N ALA A 13 -7.90 -10.79 0.91
CA ALA A 13 -6.64 -10.38 0.31
C ALA A 13 -5.50 -10.38 1.34
N SER A 14 -4.35 -10.94 0.95
CA SER A 14 -3.18 -11.03 1.83
C SER A 14 -2.35 -9.74 1.89
N TYR A 15 -2.54 -8.83 0.94
CA TYR A 15 -1.83 -7.55 0.85
C TYR A 15 -2.56 -6.56 -0.07
N ILE A 16 -2.18 -5.29 0.01
CA ILE A 16 -2.67 -4.20 -0.83
C ILE A 16 -1.48 -3.61 -1.58
N THR A 17 -1.58 -3.46 -2.90
CA THR A 17 -0.60 -2.74 -3.70
C THR A 17 -1.17 -1.45 -4.24
N VAL A 18 -0.41 -0.36 -4.13
CA VAL A 18 -0.70 0.92 -4.78
C VAL A 18 0.48 1.33 -5.65
N SER A 19 0.20 2.11 -6.70
CA SER A 19 1.24 2.66 -7.55
C SER A 19 0.94 4.11 -7.93
N ALA A 20 2.00 4.88 -8.16
CA ALA A 20 1.93 6.22 -8.70
C ALA A 20 3.04 6.44 -9.72
N ASP A 21 2.84 7.44 -10.57
CA ASP A 21 3.87 7.90 -11.50
C ASP A 21 5.14 8.33 -10.75
N LEU A 22 6.31 8.10 -11.37
CA LEU A 22 7.60 8.42 -10.77
C LEU A 22 7.77 9.89 -10.41
N GLN A 23 7.13 10.80 -11.14
CA GLN A 23 7.17 12.23 -10.91
C GLN A 23 6.19 12.69 -9.82
N ASN A 24 5.27 11.81 -9.40
CA ASN A 24 4.27 12.13 -8.39
C ASN A 24 4.81 11.91 -6.98
N GLU A 25 5.84 12.69 -6.62
CA GLU A 25 6.41 12.69 -5.27
C GLU A 25 5.37 12.93 -4.15
N PRO A 26 4.33 13.78 -4.32
CA PRO A 26 3.28 13.92 -3.32
C PRO A 26 2.56 12.60 -3.02
N ALA A 27 2.17 11.83 -4.04
CA ALA A 27 1.51 10.53 -3.85
C ALA A 27 2.42 9.53 -3.13
N HIS A 28 3.72 9.49 -3.48
CA HIS A 28 4.69 8.64 -2.81
C HIS A 28 4.77 8.93 -1.30
N LYS A 29 4.79 10.22 -0.91
CA LYS A 29 4.82 10.63 0.51
C LYS A 29 3.55 10.18 1.24
N VAL A 30 2.39 10.27 0.59
CA VAL A 30 1.12 9.80 1.15
C VAL A 30 1.17 8.29 1.39
N TYR A 31 1.58 7.49 0.41
CA TYR A 31 1.65 6.03 0.58
C TYR A 31 2.61 5.60 1.69
N LEU A 32 3.77 6.28 1.79
CA LEU A 32 4.73 6.04 2.87
C LEU A 32 4.14 6.40 4.25
N SER A 33 3.42 7.53 4.37
CA SER A 33 2.73 7.90 5.62
C SER A 33 1.60 6.93 6.00
N MET A 34 1.03 6.26 5.00
CA MET A 34 0.02 5.21 5.15
C MET A 34 0.62 3.82 5.40
N VAL A 35 1.89 3.76 5.84
CA VAL A 35 2.63 2.54 6.19
C VAL A 35 2.81 1.52 5.04
N PHE A 36 2.58 1.93 3.79
CA PHE A 36 2.99 1.11 2.65
C PHE A 36 4.52 1.13 2.51
N LYS A 37 5.10 -0.02 2.15
CA LYS A 37 6.53 -0.21 1.90
C LYS A 37 6.78 -0.21 0.41
N ARG A 38 7.83 0.49 -0.04
CA ARG A 38 8.27 0.47 -1.44
C ARG A 38 8.86 -0.90 -1.77
N VAL A 39 8.36 -1.59 -2.81
CA VAL A 39 8.66 -3.03 -3.06
C VAL A 39 9.29 -3.40 -4.42
N ALA A 40 9.33 -2.52 -5.44
CA ALA A 40 9.89 -2.90 -6.75
C ALA A 40 10.69 -1.81 -7.49
N MET A 41 11.60 -2.30 -8.34
CA MET A 41 12.53 -1.55 -9.21
C MET A 41 11.81 -0.46 -10.01
N GLY A 42 12.37 0.75 -10.01
CA GLY A 42 11.77 1.93 -10.62
C GLY A 42 11.09 2.86 -9.62
N GLY A 43 10.53 2.33 -8.53
CA GLY A 43 10.02 3.16 -7.42
C GLY A 43 8.57 3.57 -7.44
N ALA A 44 7.82 3.07 -8.42
CA ALA A 44 6.40 3.37 -8.60
C ALA A 44 5.47 2.52 -7.70
N PHE A 45 5.95 1.45 -7.07
CA PHE A 45 5.12 0.45 -6.38
C PHE A 45 5.32 0.40 -4.87
N PHE A 46 4.19 0.34 -4.15
CA PHE A 46 4.14 0.29 -2.70
C PHE A 46 3.17 -0.80 -2.25
N GLU A 47 3.52 -1.51 -1.18
CA GLU A 47 2.78 -2.66 -0.66
C GLU A 47 2.48 -2.47 0.83
N TYR A 48 1.26 -2.78 1.23
CA TYR A 48 0.84 -2.90 2.62
C TYR A 48 0.41 -4.35 2.88
N ARG A 49 0.98 -4.95 3.93
CA ARG A 49 0.55 -6.25 4.43
C ARG A 49 -0.10 -6.04 5.79
N PRO A 50 -1.40 -6.36 5.96
CA PRO A 50 -2.00 -6.44 7.28
C PRO A 50 -1.20 -7.46 8.09
N VAL A 51 -0.78 -7.09 9.31
CA VAL A 51 -0.24 -8.09 10.25
C VAL A 51 -1.42 -9.01 10.58
N PRO A 52 -1.27 -10.35 10.52
CA PRO A 52 -2.32 -11.22 11.02
C PRO A 52 -2.54 -10.85 12.50
N ASN A 53 -3.78 -10.51 12.85
CA ASN A 53 -4.17 -10.51 14.26
C ASN A 53 -4.09 -11.97 14.71
N ASP A 54 -3.13 -12.28 15.60
CA ASP A 54 -3.10 -13.53 16.37
C ASP A 54 -4.37 -13.67 17.23
#